data_AF-A0A8C6YIA1-F1
#
_entry.id   AF-A0A8C6YIA1-F1
#
_cell.length_a   1.000
_cell.length_b   1.000
_cell.length_c   1.000
_cell.angle_alpha   90.00
_cell.angle_beta   90.00
_cell.angle_gamma   90.00
#
_symmetry.space_group_name_H-M   'P 1'
#
loop_
_entity.id
_entity.type
_entity.pdbx_description
1 polymer ?
#
loop_
_entity_poly.entity_id
_entity_poly.type
_entity_poly.pdbx_seq_one_letter_code
_entity_poly.pdbx_strand_id
1 'polypeptide(L)'
;DQSDFVSELSGESKVCVCCNPLIIFTFLCLTVYQLQQEAPRPKRIICPREVENRPKYYGREFHGIISREQADEILAGVEGAYILRESQRQPGCYTLALRFGNQTLNYRLFYDGKHFVGEKRFESIHDLVTDGLITLYIETKASEYISKMTTNPIYEHIGYATLLREKVSRRLSRTKNESRKASVTSEENTPVEKISSLVRRAALTQNDNHFNYEKAHNFKVSPTRLGAP
;
A
#
# COMPACT_ATOMS: atom_id res chain seq x y z
N ASP A 1 -28.88 -8.33 7.73
CA ASP A 1 -28.28 -9.51 8.37
C ASP A 1 -26.79 -9.58 8.17
N GLN A 2 -26.05 -8.80 8.96
CA GLN A 2 -24.58 -8.77 8.97
C GLN A 2 -24.06 -8.47 10.38
N SER A 3 -24.78 -8.96 11.41
CA SER A 3 -24.50 -8.67 12.82
C SER A 3 -23.77 -9.78 13.57
N ASP A 4 -23.47 -10.92 12.94
CA ASP A 4 -23.02 -12.10 13.69
C ASP A 4 -21.56 -12.44 13.40
N PHE A 5 -20.65 -11.53 13.75
CA PHE A 5 -19.22 -11.85 13.82
C PHE A 5 -18.57 -11.38 15.13
N VAL A 6 -19.26 -11.54 16.26
CA VAL A 6 -18.62 -11.53 17.59
C VAL A 6 -19.43 -12.41 18.55
N SER A 7 -19.06 -13.68 18.69
CA SER A 7 -19.11 -14.44 19.95
C SER A 7 -18.72 -15.89 19.68
N GLU A 8 -17.71 -16.38 20.40
CA GLU A 8 -17.82 -17.56 21.28
C GLU A 8 -16.41 -18.12 21.56
N LEU A 9 -15.87 -17.69 22.70
CA LEU A 9 -14.75 -18.33 23.39
C LEU A 9 -15.35 -19.43 24.29
N SER A 10 -15.29 -20.69 23.87
CA SER A 10 -15.23 -21.81 24.81
C SER A 10 -14.32 -22.90 24.25
N GLY A 11 -13.46 -23.41 25.13
CA GLY A 11 -12.23 -24.11 24.77
C GLY A 11 -12.45 -25.44 24.05
N GLU A 12 -11.72 -25.59 22.94
CA GLU A 12 -11.16 -26.85 22.44
C GLU A 12 -10.18 -26.48 21.32
N SER A 13 -9.10 -27.22 21.20
CA SER A 13 -7.96 -26.94 20.30
C SER A 13 -8.40 -26.79 18.83
N LYS A 14 -8.74 -25.57 18.43
CA LYS A 14 -8.83 -25.15 17.03
C LYS A 14 -7.71 -24.15 16.80
N VAL A 15 -6.76 -24.51 15.95
CA VAL A 15 -5.82 -23.53 15.38
C VAL A 15 -6.68 -22.42 14.77
N CYS A 16 -6.68 -21.26 15.42
CA CYS A 16 -7.47 -20.12 14.98
C CYS A 16 -6.95 -19.69 13.60
N VAL A 17 -7.70 -20.02 12.55
CA VAL A 17 -7.40 -19.58 11.18
C VAL A 17 -7.36 -18.04 11.09
N CYS A 18 -7.91 -17.35 12.10
CA CYS A 18 -7.87 -15.90 12.28
C CYS A 18 -6.53 -15.35 12.80
N CYS A 19 -5.52 -16.18 13.07
CA CYS A 19 -4.22 -15.71 13.56
C CYS A 19 -3.07 -15.81 12.54
N ASN A 20 -3.31 -16.33 11.33
CA ASN A 20 -2.24 -16.39 10.32
C ASN A 20 -2.16 -15.06 9.54
N PRO A 21 -1.09 -14.26 9.70
CA PRO A 21 -0.96 -12.97 9.04
C PRO A 21 -1.02 -13.07 7.50
N LEU A 22 -0.58 -14.20 6.93
CA LEU A 22 -0.64 -14.45 5.48
C LEU A 22 -2.08 -14.59 4.96
N ILE A 23 -2.94 -15.24 5.74
CA ILE A 23 -4.36 -15.42 5.37
C ILE A 23 -5.08 -14.08 5.45
N ILE A 24 -4.85 -13.33 6.53
CA ILE A 24 -5.40 -11.98 6.72
C ILE A 24 -4.96 -11.05 5.58
N PHE A 25 -3.67 -11.07 5.22
CA PHE A 25 -3.16 -10.26 4.11
C PHE A 25 -3.76 -10.64 2.76
N THR A 26 -3.90 -11.95 2.48
CA THR A 26 -4.49 -12.42 1.22
C THR A 26 -5.94 -11.98 1.11
N PHE A 27 -6.72 -12.15 2.20
CA PHE A 27 -8.10 -11.69 2.26
C PHE A 27 -8.19 -10.18 2.06
N LEU A 28 -7.33 -9.42 2.74
CA LEU A 28 -7.25 -7.97 2.63
C LEU A 28 -6.91 -7.49 1.21
N CYS A 29 -5.92 -8.08 0.55
CA CYS A 29 -5.59 -7.76 -0.84
C CYS A 29 -6.75 -8.07 -1.78
N LEU A 30 -7.42 -9.22 -1.58
CA LEU A 30 -8.60 -9.59 -2.36
C LEU A 30 -9.75 -8.60 -2.15
N THR A 31 -10.01 -8.17 -0.91
CA THR A 31 -11.06 -7.18 -0.59
C THR A 31 -10.79 -5.85 -1.29
N VAL A 32 -9.56 -5.33 -1.21
CA VAL A 32 -9.21 -4.06 -1.89
C VAL A 32 -9.33 -4.20 -3.41
N TYR A 33 -8.89 -5.34 -3.96
CA TYR A 33 -9.03 -5.62 -5.38
C TYR A 33 -10.50 -5.70 -5.82
N GLN A 34 -11.37 -6.34 -5.03
CA GLN A 34 -12.81 -6.39 -5.28
C GLN A 34 -13.43 -4.99 -5.25
N LEU A 35 -13.12 -4.19 -4.24
CA LEU A 35 -13.59 -2.80 -4.15
C LEU A 35 -13.15 -1.95 -5.35
N GLN A 36 -11.94 -2.18 -5.87
CA GLN A 36 -11.49 -1.51 -7.09
C GLN A 36 -12.36 -1.88 -8.31
N GLN A 37 -12.81 -3.13 -8.43
CA GLN A 37 -13.68 -3.55 -9.54
C GLN A 37 -15.11 -3.00 -9.41
N GLU A 38 -15.58 -2.82 -8.18
CA GLU A 38 -16.89 -2.23 -7.87
C GLU A 38 -16.93 -0.71 -8.00
N ALA A 39 -15.76 -0.05 -7.98
CA ALA A 39 -15.68 1.40 -8.02
C ALA A 39 -16.40 1.96 -9.26
N PRO A 40 -17.13 3.08 -9.09
CA PRO A 40 -17.87 3.70 -10.19
C PRO A 40 -16.94 4.09 -11.33
N ARG A 41 -17.37 3.84 -12.57
CA ARG A 41 -16.59 4.19 -13.75
C ARG A 41 -16.77 5.67 -14.11
N PRO A 42 -15.72 6.33 -14.63
CA PRO A 42 -15.80 7.71 -15.08
C PRO A 42 -16.84 7.87 -16.20
N LYS A 43 -17.83 8.74 -15.98
CA LYS A 43 -18.82 9.10 -17.00
C LYS A 43 -18.63 10.55 -17.44
N ARG A 44 -18.06 10.72 -18.63
CA ARG A 44 -17.86 12.05 -19.20
C ARG A 44 -19.19 12.67 -19.64
N ILE A 45 -19.53 13.85 -19.12
CA ILE A 45 -20.67 14.63 -19.61
C ILE A 45 -20.20 15.61 -20.68
N ILE A 46 -20.72 15.43 -21.91
CA ILE A 46 -20.35 16.23 -23.07
C ILE A 46 -21.03 17.61 -22.99
N CYS A 47 -20.27 18.67 -23.22
CA CYS A 47 -20.83 20.01 -23.33
C CYS A 47 -21.70 20.10 -24.61
N PRO A 48 -22.98 20.50 -24.50
CA PRO A 48 -23.86 20.64 -25.66
C PRO A 48 -23.56 21.88 -26.50
N ARG A 49 -22.76 22.82 -26.00
CA ARG A 49 -22.40 24.09 -26.66
C ARG A 49 -20.95 24.05 -27.12
N GLU A 50 -20.66 24.71 -28.24
CA GLU A 50 -19.28 25.02 -28.59
C GLU A 50 -18.75 26.14 -27.69
N VAL A 51 -17.56 25.93 -27.14
CA VAL A 51 -16.92 26.87 -26.22
C VAL A 51 -15.71 27.45 -26.94
N GLU A 52 -15.77 28.73 -27.28
CA GLU A 52 -14.75 29.42 -28.08
C GLU A 52 -13.36 29.40 -27.42
N ASN A 53 -13.31 29.64 -26.11
CA ASN A 53 -12.06 29.71 -25.33
C ASN A 53 -11.63 28.35 -24.73
N ARG A 54 -11.92 27.23 -25.41
CA ARG A 54 -11.53 25.90 -24.93
C ARG A 54 -10.00 25.70 -25.05
N PRO A 55 -9.29 25.37 -23.95
CA PRO A 55 -7.88 25.00 -24.03
C PRO A 55 -7.68 23.75 -24.89
N LYS A 56 -6.64 23.74 -25.74
CA LYS A 56 -6.37 22.65 -26.70
C LYS A 56 -6.18 21.28 -26.08
N TYR A 57 -5.77 21.23 -24.81
CA TYR A 57 -5.54 20.00 -24.04
C TYR A 57 -6.80 19.49 -23.32
N TYR A 58 -7.95 20.15 -23.46
CA TYR A 58 -9.23 19.67 -22.96
C TYR A 58 -10.18 19.33 -24.09
N GLY A 59 -10.97 18.27 -23.87
CA GLY A 59 -11.93 17.76 -24.84
C GLY A 59 -13.34 18.33 -24.66
N ARG A 60 -14.31 17.51 -25.07
CA ARG A 60 -15.74 17.81 -25.00
C ARG A 60 -16.30 17.83 -23.58
N GLU A 61 -15.52 17.41 -22.59
CA GLU A 61 -15.80 17.55 -21.17
C GLU A 61 -15.69 18.99 -20.64
N PHE A 62 -15.17 19.94 -21.43
CA PHE A 62 -15.03 21.33 -21.02
C PHE A 62 -16.29 22.16 -21.31
N HIS A 63 -16.91 22.69 -20.25
CA HIS A 63 -18.15 23.48 -20.29
C HIS A 63 -17.92 24.99 -20.23
N GLY A 64 -16.67 25.46 -20.19
CA GLY A 64 -16.36 26.88 -20.10
C GLY A 64 -16.57 27.44 -18.69
N ILE A 65 -16.95 28.72 -18.62
CA ILE A 65 -17.16 29.43 -17.37
C ILE A 65 -18.58 29.14 -16.87
N ILE A 66 -18.71 28.19 -15.94
CA ILE A 66 -19.98 27.82 -15.30
C ILE A 66 -19.87 27.91 -13.77
N SER A 67 -20.99 28.19 -13.11
CA SER A 67 -21.06 28.24 -11.64
C SER A 67 -21.02 26.84 -11.01
N ARG A 68 -20.89 26.77 -9.68
CA ARG A 68 -20.91 25.47 -8.97
C ARG A 68 -22.30 24.85 -9.02
N GLU A 69 -23.32 25.67 -8.90
CA GLU A 69 -24.73 25.29 -8.89
C GLU A 69 -25.12 24.72 -10.26
N GLN A 70 -24.70 25.37 -11.35
CA GLN A 70 -24.88 24.86 -12.71
C GLN A 70 -24.15 23.53 -12.93
N ALA A 71 -22.94 23.38 -12.39
CA ALA A 71 -22.21 22.12 -12.45
C ALA A 71 -22.94 21.00 -11.70
N ASP A 72 -23.53 21.31 -10.54
CA ASP A 72 -24.32 20.36 -9.74
C ASP A 72 -25.57 19.90 -10.47
N GLU A 73 -26.27 20.79 -11.15
CA GLU A 73 -27.43 20.46 -11.99
C GLU A 73 -27.06 19.54 -13.16
N ILE A 74 -25.95 19.84 -13.86
CA ILE A 74 -25.47 19.03 -14.99
C ILE A 74 -25.02 17.63 -14.54
N LEU A 75 -24.45 17.54 -13.35
CA LEU A 75 -23.96 16.29 -12.76
C LEU A 75 -25.03 15.55 -11.94
N ALA A 76 -26.22 16.13 -11.78
CA ALA A 76 -27.28 15.56 -10.97
C ALA A 76 -27.70 14.18 -11.51
N GLY A 77 -27.88 13.23 -10.59
CA GLY A 77 -28.48 11.94 -10.88
C GLY A 77 -27.54 10.87 -11.47
N VAL A 78 -26.27 11.18 -11.74
CA VAL A 78 -25.34 10.18 -12.28
C VAL A 78 -24.03 10.11 -11.49
N GLU A 79 -23.82 8.98 -10.82
CA GLU A 79 -22.58 8.70 -10.10
C GLU A 79 -21.40 8.49 -11.06
N GLY A 80 -20.22 8.96 -10.68
CA GLY A 80 -19.03 8.94 -11.52
C GLY A 80 -19.06 9.96 -12.66
N ALA A 81 -20.12 10.77 -12.78
CA ALA A 81 -20.21 11.81 -13.77
C ALA A 81 -19.21 12.94 -13.51
N TYR A 82 -18.60 13.46 -14.56
CA TYR A 82 -17.64 14.56 -14.43
C TYR A 82 -17.69 15.55 -15.60
N ILE A 83 -17.33 16.80 -15.28
CA ILE A 83 -17.12 17.91 -16.22
C ILE A 83 -15.92 18.76 -15.81
N LEU A 84 -15.39 19.49 -16.79
CA LEU A 84 -14.39 20.54 -16.55
C LEU A 84 -15.03 21.91 -16.72
N ARG A 85 -14.68 22.81 -15.80
CA ARG A 85 -15.13 24.20 -15.83
C ARG A 85 -14.00 25.15 -15.50
N GLU A 86 -14.12 26.36 -16.00
CA GLU A 86 -13.28 27.48 -15.58
C GLU A 86 -13.92 28.18 -14.38
N SER A 87 -13.09 28.60 -13.43
CA SER A 87 -13.54 29.31 -12.23
C SER A 87 -13.94 30.75 -12.56
N GLN A 88 -15.17 31.13 -12.21
CA GLN A 88 -15.64 32.52 -12.29
C GLN A 88 -14.82 33.49 -11.42
N ARG A 89 -14.26 33.00 -10.30
CA ARG A 89 -13.51 33.85 -9.36
C ARG A 89 -12.08 34.14 -9.82
N GLN A 90 -11.51 33.25 -10.62
CA GLN A 90 -10.13 33.34 -11.05
C GLN A 90 -10.02 32.84 -12.50
N PRO A 91 -9.98 33.76 -13.47
CA PRO A 91 -9.74 33.43 -14.87
C PRO A 91 -8.46 32.60 -15.05
N GLY A 92 -8.49 31.62 -15.95
CA GLY A 92 -7.39 30.70 -16.20
C GLY A 92 -7.22 29.58 -15.16
N CYS A 93 -8.08 29.51 -14.13
CA CYS A 93 -8.09 28.40 -13.18
C CYS A 93 -9.19 27.40 -13.52
N TYR A 94 -8.79 26.19 -13.92
CA TYR A 94 -9.69 25.10 -14.26
C TYR A 94 -10.01 24.23 -13.05
N THR A 95 -11.23 23.71 -13.02
CA THR A 95 -11.75 22.85 -11.96
C THR A 95 -12.40 21.61 -12.58
N LEU A 96 -12.06 20.44 -12.06
CA LEU A 96 -12.77 19.20 -12.28
C LEU A 96 -13.93 19.12 -11.28
N ALA A 97 -15.16 19.08 -11.78
CA ALA A 97 -16.33 18.77 -10.97
C ALA A 97 -16.69 17.29 -11.19
N LEU A 98 -16.75 16.52 -10.10
CA LEU A 98 -16.94 15.07 -10.10
C LEU A 98 -18.08 14.69 -9.14
N ARG A 99 -19.04 13.89 -9.60
CA ARG A 99 -20.13 13.38 -8.78
C ARG A 99 -19.74 12.06 -8.11
N PHE A 100 -19.76 12.03 -6.79
CA PHE A 100 -19.48 10.84 -5.98
C PHE A 100 -20.33 10.86 -4.71
N GLY A 101 -20.97 9.73 -4.34
CA GLY A 101 -21.73 9.64 -3.09
C GLY A 101 -22.86 10.68 -2.95
N ASN A 102 -23.56 10.98 -4.04
CA ASN A 102 -24.59 12.03 -4.13
C ASN A 102 -24.11 13.45 -3.78
N GLN A 103 -22.79 13.68 -3.84
CA GLN A 103 -22.16 14.99 -3.67
C GLN A 103 -21.30 15.32 -4.88
N THR A 104 -21.14 16.61 -5.16
CA THR A 104 -20.24 17.07 -6.22
C THR A 104 -18.95 17.58 -5.60
N LEU A 105 -17.87 16.90 -5.91
CA LEU A 105 -16.52 17.23 -5.49
C LEU A 105 -15.88 18.15 -6.52
N ASN A 106 -15.21 19.20 -6.06
CA ASN A 106 -14.59 20.21 -6.91
C ASN A 106 -13.08 20.21 -6.68
N TYR A 107 -12.33 19.80 -7.69
CA TYR A 107 -10.88 19.69 -7.64
C TYR A 107 -10.21 20.71 -8.57
N ARG A 108 -9.26 21.47 -8.04
CA ARG A 108 -8.46 22.37 -8.88
C ARG A 108 -7.55 21.56 -9.80
N LEU A 109 -7.61 21.83 -11.10
CA LEU A 109 -6.78 21.16 -12.10
C LEU A 109 -5.55 21.99 -12.43
N PHE A 110 -4.45 21.27 -12.60
CA PHE A 110 -3.19 21.80 -13.09
C PHE A 110 -2.72 21.02 -14.31
N TYR A 111 -1.93 21.69 -15.14
CA TYR A 111 -1.40 21.12 -16.37
C TYR A 111 0.04 21.60 -16.60
N ASP A 112 0.99 20.66 -16.62
CA ASP A 112 2.41 20.88 -16.90
C ASP A 112 2.89 20.06 -18.12
N GLY A 113 1.95 19.68 -18.99
CA GLY A 113 2.12 18.64 -20.02
C GLY A 113 1.42 17.33 -19.64
N LYS A 114 1.13 17.14 -18.34
CA LYS A 114 0.23 16.12 -17.82
C LYS A 114 -0.84 16.75 -16.94
N HIS A 115 -1.98 16.09 -16.79
CA HIS A 115 -3.06 16.54 -15.91
C HIS A 115 -2.83 16.06 -14.48
N PHE A 116 -3.04 16.93 -13.49
CA PHE A 116 -2.95 16.56 -12.07
C PHE A 116 -3.81 17.45 -11.17
N VAL A 117 -4.21 16.88 -10.02
CA VAL A 117 -4.90 17.56 -8.91
C VAL A 117 -4.01 17.57 -7.66
N GLY A 118 -3.20 16.52 -7.48
CA GLY A 118 -2.24 16.37 -6.38
C GLY A 118 -0.87 15.96 -6.93
N GLU A 119 -0.30 14.88 -6.40
CA GLU A 119 1.05 14.44 -6.78
C GLU A 119 1.10 13.61 -8.07
N LYS A 120 0.08 12.77 -8.28
CA LYS A 120 -0.02 11.88 -9.45
C LYS A 120 -0.30 12.69 -10.72
N ARG A 121 0.41 12.34 -11.80
CA ARG A 121 0.30 12.95 -13.12
C ARG A 121 -0.28 11.97 -14.12
N PHE A 122 -1.21 12.44 -14.94
CA PHE A 122 -1.97 11.62 -15.88
C PHE A 122 -1.87 12.16 -17.30
N GLU A 123 -1.88 11.25 -18.27
CA GLU A 123 -1.86 11.59 -19.70
C GLU A 123 -3.22 12.08 -20.19
N SER A 124 -4.30 11.57 -19.59
CA SER A 124 -5.66 11.99 -19.89
C SER A 124 -6.45 12.36 -18.63
N ILE A 125 -7.43 13.24 -18.79
CA ILE A 125 -8.41 13.55 -17.73
C ILE A 125 -9.22 12.30 -17.36
N HIS A 126 -9.46 11.40 -18.31
CA HIS A 126 -10.17 10.16 -18.04
C HIS A 126 -9.42 9.28 -17.04
N ASP A 127 -8.11 9.10 -17.21
CA ASP A 127 -7.30 8.30 -16.28
C ASP A 127 -7.23 8.93 -14.90
N LEU A 128 -7.11 10.26 -14.85
CA LEU A 128 -7.16 11.03 -13.60
C LEU A 128 -8.47 10.79 -12.85
N VAL A 129 -9.61 10.89 -13.54
CA VAL A 129 -10.93 10.67 -12.93
C VAL A 129 -11.10 9.20 -12.53
N THR A 130 -10.57 8.26 -13.32
CA THR A 130 -10.60 6.82 -13.00
C THR A 130 -9.86 6.54 -11.69
N ASP A 131 -8.61 6.98 -11.58
CA ASP A 131 -7.80 6.81 -10.36
C ASP A 131 -8.44 7.55 -9.17
N GLY A 132 -9.01 8.74 -9.40
CA GLY A 132 -9.73 9.51 -8.40
C GLY A 132 -10.97 8.78 -7.86
N LEU A 133 -11.82 8.25 -8.73
CA LEU A 133 -13.02 7.51 -8.33
C LEU A 133 -12.68 6.21 -7.58
N ILE A 134 -11.66 5.48 -8.04
CA ILE A 134 -11.16 4.29 -7.33
C ILE A 134 -10.67 4.66 -5.93
N THR A 135 -9.84 5.71 -5.84
CA THR A 135 -9.30 6.19 -4.56
C THR A 135 -10.42 6.59 -3.61
N LEU A 136 -11.38 7.41 -4.07
CA LEU A 136 -12.53 7.84 -3.29
C LEU A 136 -13.38 6.65 -2.81
N TYR A 137 -13.65 5.67 -3.69
CA TYR A 137 -14.46 4.51 -3.35
C TYR A 137 -13.79 3.63 -2.29
N ILE A 138 -12.51 3.33 -2.48
CA ILE A 138 -11.73 2.51 -1.55
C ILE A 138 -11.57 3.23 -0.21
N GLU A 139 -11.22 4.52 -0.20
CA GLU A 139 -11.10 5.31 1.04
C GLU A 139 -12.43 5.37 1.80
N THR A 140 -13.56 5.48 1.09
CA THR A 140 -14.89 5.52 1.71
C THR A 140 -15.29 4.17 2.32
N LYS A 141 -15.03 3.06 1.61
CA LYS A 141 -15.50 1.72 2.00
C LYS A 141 -14.53 0.96 2.91
N ALA A 142 -13.23 1.27 2.82
CA ALA A 142 -12.19 0.48 3.45
C ALA A 142 -11.22 1.28 4.33
N SER A 143 -11.56 2.52 4.73
CA SER A 143 -10.74 3.34 5.63
C SER A 143 -10.28 2.60 6.90
N GLU A 144 -11.20 1.92 7.58
CA GLU A 144 -10.88 1.11 8.77
C GLU A 144 -9.98 -0.08 8.44
N TYR A 145 -10.23 -0.75 7.32
CA TYR A 145 -9.41 -1.89 6.88
C TYR A 145 -7.99 -1.45 6.52
N ILE A 146 -7.85 -0.34 5.80
CA ILE A 146 -6.56 0.27 5.42
C ILE A 146 -5.75 0.61 6.67
N SER A 147 -6.40 1.15 7.69
CA SER A 147 -5.77 1.50 8.96
C SER A 147 -5.24 0.26 9.72
N LYS A 148 -5.88 -0.90 9.55
CA LYS A 148 -5.50 -2.18 10.20
C LYS A 148 -4.45 -2.97 9.42
N MET A 149 -4.11 -2.57 8.19
CA MET A 149 -3.14 -3.32 7.35
C MET A 149 -1.76 -3.43 7.97
N THR A 150 -1.37 -2.44 8.77
CA THR A 150 -0.05 -2.39 9.42
C THR A 150 -0.01 -3.11 10.75
N THR A 151 -1.15 -3.55 11.29
CA THR A 151 -1.23 -4.15 12.63
C THR A 151 -0.51 -5.49 12.71
N ASN A 152 -0.60 -6.31 11.67
CA ASN A 152 0.06 -7.61 11.60
C ASN A 152 0.87 -7.71 10.30
N PRO A 153 2.06 -7.08 10.24
CA PRO A 153 2.85 -7.03 9.02
C PRO A 153 3.40 -8.41 8.68
N ILE A 154 3.27 -8.77 7.41
CA ILE A 154 3.73 -10.06 6.87
C ILE A 154 5.17 -10.02 6.34
N TYR A 155 5.78 -8.83 6.26
CA TYR A 155 7.04 -8.60 5.56
C TYR A 155 8.19 -9.49 6.07
N GLU A 156 8.24 -9.74 7.39
CA GLU A 156 9.25 -10.60 8.01
C GLU A 156 9.06 -12.10 7.70
N HIS A 157 7.87 -12.48 7.25
CA HIS A 157 7.44 -13.86 7.09
C HIS A 157 7.30 -14.30 5.63
N ILE A 158 7.65 -13.43 4.67
CA ILE A 158 7.49 -13.71 3.23
C ILE A 158 8.80 -13.49 2.47
N GLY A 159 8.99 -14.32 1.44
CA GLY A 159 9.99 -14.10 0.39
C GLY A 159 11.41 -14.42 0.84
N TYR A 160 12.37 -13.68 0.29
CA TYR A 160 13.80 -13.95 0.48
C TYR A 160 14.26 -13.76 1.94
N ALA A 161 13.55 -12.96 2.74
CA ALA A 161 13.85 -12.74 4.15
C ALA A 161 13.75 -14.03 4.98
N THR A 162 12.70 -14.82 4.77
CA THR A 162 12.51 -16.11 5.45
C THR A 162 13.54 -17.14 5.00
N LEU A 163 13.84 -17.20 3.69
CA LEU A 163 14.85 -18.13 3.14
C LEU A 163 16.27 -17.87 3.70
N LEU A 164 16.63 -16.60 3.91
CA LEU A 164 17.91 -16.23 4.54
C LEU A 164 17.93 -16.65 6.02
N ARG A 165 16.85 -16.39 6.76
CA ARG A 165 16.73 -16.78 8.18
C ARG A 165 16.81 -18.29 8.35
N GLU A 166 16.14 -19.08 7.52
CA GLU A 166 16.22 -20.55 7.54
C GLU A 166 17.62 -21.08 7.21
N LYS A 167 18.33 -20.46 6.25
CA LYS A 167 19.72 -20.82 5.93
C LYS A 167 20.66 -20.54 7.10
N VAL A 168 20.47 -19.42 7.80
CA VAL A 168 21.26 -19.06 8.98
C VAL A 168 20.94 -19.97 10.17
N SER A 169 19.67 -20.24 10.44
CA SER A 169 19.23 -21.17 11.49
C SER A 169 19.77 -22.59 11.29
N ARG A 170 19.79 -23.10 10.04
CA ARG A 170 20.39 -24.40 9.72
C ARG A 170 21.91 -24.44 9.92
N ARG A 171 22.62 -23.33 9.72
CA ARG A 171 24.07 -23.25 10.00
C ARG A 171 24.36 -23.24 11.49
N LEU A 172 23.54 -22.54 12.28
CA LEU A 172 23.64 -22.48 13.74
C LEU A 172 23.28 -23.80 14.43
N SER A 173 22.32 -24.56 13.90
CA SER A 173 22.00 -25.89 14.44
C SER A 173 23.06 -26.94 14.13
N ARG A 174 23.75 -26.82 12.98
CA ARG A 174 24.84 -27.73 12.60
C ARG A 174 26.08 -27.60 13.48
N THR A 175 26.43 -26.38 13.91
CA THR A 175 27.52 -26.14 14.88
C THR A 175 27.19 -26.59 16.31
N LYS A 176 25.91 -26.68 16.68
CA LYS A 176 25.48 -27.11 18.02
C LYS A 176 25.47 -28.64 18.21
N ASN A 177 25.47 -29.41 17.11
CA ASN A 177 25.49 -30.87 17.15
C ASN A 177 26.92 -31.47 17.08
N GLU A 178 27.90 -30.74 16.55
CA GLU A 178 29.31 -31.15 16.64
C GLU A 178 29.89 -30.99 18.05
N SER A 179 29.38 -30.04 18.83
CA SER A 179 29.86 -29.76 20.18
C SER A 179 29.40 -30.77 21.26
N ARG A 180 28.60 -31.78 20.89
CA ARG A 180 28.15 -32.85 21.80
C ARG A 180 28.85 -34.19 21.60
N LYS A 181 29.79 -34.33 20.64
CA LYS A 181 30.41 -35.61 20.28
C LYS A 181 31.94 -35.71 20.48
N ALA A 182 32.50 -34.91 21.38
CA ALA A 182 33.85 -35.11 21.92
C ALA A 182 33.82 -34.55 23.36
N SER A 183 33.94 -35.33 24.43
CA SER A 183 35.10 -36.16 24.73
C SER A 183 34.76 -37.27 25.76
N VAL A 184 35.24 -38.48 25.49
CA VAL A 184 35.47 -39.56 26.47
C VAL A 184 36.99 -39.81 26.47
N THR A 185 37.51 -40.21 27.65
CA THR A 185 38.87 -40.68 28.04
C THR A 185 39.91 -39.66 28.56
N SER A 186 40.00 -39.61 29.90
CA SER A 186 41.14 -39.87 30.82
C SER A 186 42.51 -39.16 30.67
N GLU A 187 42.89 -38.45 31.77
CA GLU A 187 44.16 -38.41 32.57
C GLU A 187 45.54 -38.41 31.85
N GLU A 188 46.61 -37.66 32.19
CA GLU A 188 47.12 -37.08 33.45
C GLU A 188 48.27 -36.06 33.17
N ASN A 189 48.51 -35.12 34.12
CA ASN A 189 49.76 -34.41 34.51
C ASN A 189 50.59 -33.47 33.57
N THR A 190 50.55 -32.15 33.83
CA THR A 190 51.65 -31.26 34.35
C THR A 190 51.35 -29.75 34.16
N PRO A 191 51.84 -28.81 35.01
CA PRO A 191 51.24 -27.49 35.16
C PRO A 191 52.10 -26.35 34.59
N VAL A 192 52.18 -26.18 33.26
CA VAL A 192 52.88 -25.03 32.68
C VAL A 192 52.14 -24.49 31.47
N GLU A 193 50.88 -24.06 31.64
CA GLU A 193 50.18 -23.30 30.58
C GLU A 193 48.98 -22.46 31.07
N LYS A 194 48.85 -22.24 32.38
CA LYS A 194 47.69 -21.51 32.95
C LYS A 194 47.68 -20.00 32.63
N ILE A 195 48.80 -19.42 32.20
CA ILE A 195 48.89 -17.97 31.93
C ILE A 195 48.41 -17.61 30.50
N SER A 196 48.41 -18.58 29.57
CA SER A 196 47.88 -18.40 28.20
C SER A 196 46.35 -18.40 28.12
N SER A 197 45.69 -19.08 29.07
CA SER A 197 44.23 -19.29 29.04
C SER A 197 43.42 -18.12 29.61
N LEU A 198 43.98 -17.35 30.54
CA LEU A 198 43.33 -16.16 31.13
C LEU A 198 43.35 -14.96 30.16
N VAL A 199 44.41 -14.82 29.36
CA VAL A 199 44.49 -13.79 28.31
C VAL A 199 43.57 -14.12 27.13
N ARG A 200 43.35 -15.40 26.82
CA ARG A 200 42.36 -15.82 25.82
C ARG A 200 40.90 -15.69 26.29
N ARG A 201 40.62 -15.76 27.59
CA ARG A 201 39.26 -15.50 28.12
C ARG A 201 38.93 -14.00 28.20
N ALA A 202 39.93 -13.13 28.38
CA ALA A 202 39.73 -11.68 28.36
C ALA A 202 39.46 -11.12 26.94
N ALA A 203 39.79 -11.87 25.88
CA ALA A 203 39.53 -11.49 24.49
C ALA A 203 38.21 -12.05 23.91
N LEU A 204 37.38 -12.72 24.73
CA LEU A 204 36.08 -13.27 24.31
C LEU A 204 34.89 -12.61 25.02
N THR A 205 35.05 -11.36 25.44
CA THR A 205 33.91 -10.48 25.74
C THR A 205 33.62 -9.56 24.57
N GLN A 206 33.54 -10.09 23.36
CA GLN A 206 32.70 -9.52 22.30
C GLN A 206 32.03 -10.68 21.58
N ASN A 207 30.89 -11.09 22.13
CA ASN A 207 29.90 -11.83 21.38
C ASN A 207 29.11 -10.85 20.50
N ASP A 208 29.83 -10.01 19.74
CA ASP A 208 29.28 -9.06 18.76
C ASP A 208 29.13 -9.74 17.40
N ASN A 209 28.52 -10.94 17.39
CA ASN A 209 28.11 -11.61 16.15
C ASN A 209 26.66 -11.31 15.79
N HIS A 210 26.23 -10.08 16.01
CA HIS A 210 25.19 -9.46 15.20
C HIS A 210 25.81 -8.22 14.56
N PHE A 211 26.45 -8.39 13.40
CA PHE A 211 26.61 -7.26 12.49
C PHE A 211 25.19 -6.78 12.19
N ASN A 212 24.72 -5.76 12.92
CA ASN A 212 23.48 -5.05 12.64
C ASN A 212 23.70 -4.32 11.32
N TYR A 213 23.54 -5.05 10.21
CA TYR A 213 23.56 -4.49 8.88
C TYR A 213 22.30 -3.66 8.71
N GLU A 214 22.44 -2.36 8.89
CA GLU A 214 21.38 -1.39 8.67
C GLU A 214 21.62 -0.67 7.35
N LYS A 215 20.63 -0.72 6.46
CA LYS A 215 20.65 0.02 5.20
C LYS A 215 19.29 0.64 4.96
N ALA A 216 19.27 1.96 4.79
CA ALA A 216 18.07 2.69 4.44
C ALA A 216 17.51 2.26 3.06
N HIS A 217 16.20 2.05 3.00
CA HIS A 217 15.50 1.84 1.74
C HIS A 217 15.36 3.14 0.97
N ASN A 218 15.50 3.07 -0.36
CA ASN A 218 15.28 4.19 -1.28
C ASN A 218 13.98 3.94 -2.06
N PHE A 219 12.84 4.21 -1.43
CA PHE A 219 11.54 4.00 -2.05
C PHE A 219 11.30 4.99 -3.19
N LYS A 220 10.77 4.50 -4.30
CA LYS A 220 10.39 5.31 -5.47
C LYS A 220 8.97 4.94 -5.88
N VAL A 221 8.17 5.94 -6.26
CA VAL A 221 6.84 5.73 -6.81
C VAL A 221 6.99 5.00 -8.15
N SER A 222 6.27 3.89 -8.31
CA SER A 222 6.31 3.06 -9.52
C SER A 222 4.90 2.62 -9.94
N PRO A 223 4.47 2.89 -11.19
CA PRO A 223 3.21 2.36 -11.69
C PRO A 223 3.37 0.86 -11.94
N THR A 224 2.49 0.06 -11.33
CA THR A 224 2.48 -1.39 -11.55
C THR A 224 1.56 -1.70 -12.73
N ARG A 225 2.13 -2.24 -13.81
CA ARG A 225 1.32 -2.80 -14.91
C ARG A 225 1.00 -4.24 -14.55
N LEU A 226 -0.27 -4.55 -14.31
CA LEU A 226 -0.72 -5.94 -14.27
C LEU A 226 -0.57 -6.47 -15.70
N GLY A 227 0.35 -7.41 -15.91
CA GLY A 227 0.41 -8.15 -17.16
C GLY A 227 -0.95 -8.81 -17.39
N ALA A 228 -1.55 -8.60 -18.57
CA ALA A 228 -2.67 -9.41 -18.98
C ALA A 228 -2.21 -10.89 -19.01
N PRO A 229 -3.01 -11.84 -18.51
CA PRO A 229 -2.72 -13.25 -18.68
C PRO A 229 -2.64 -13.65 -20.16
#